data_AF-A0A2E0G8D3-F1
#
_entry.id   AF-A0A2E0G8D3-F1
#
_cell.length_a   1.000
_cell.length_b   1.000
_cell.length_c   1.000
_cell.angle_alpha   90.00
_cell.angle_beta   90.00
_cell.angle_gamma   90.00
#
_symmetry.space_group_name_H-M   'P 1'
#
loop_
_entity.id
_entity.type
_entity.pdbx_description
1 polymer ?
#
loop_
_entity_poly.entity_id
_entity_poly.type
_entity_poly.pdbx_seq_one_letter_code
_entity_poly.pdbx_strand_id
1 'polypeptide(L)'
;MIPRLPTTCEGVDKLLAGGIEQGTVSLVYGEAGTGKTSMALQLSREAIKSYPDHVVLFVDTEGLSIERMTQIFGDCDASKLLMIRPSSLSDLHQTLTGKLEQHDKISLVVVDTINAYVRLSYMKNKARSSRQFLEMTSILQPLAEKGDYPVLITAQVYEKDGEIGPYFGKSLMHLCKTIIHLEKTKTAGLRHIRLKKHRSLPEETVEDFVLTNNGIE
;
A
#
# COMPACT_ATOMS: atom_id res chain seq x y z
N MET A 1 22.95 0.90 4.34
CA MET A 1 21.72 1.72 4.39
C MET A 1 20.67 0.96 3.59
N ILE A 2 19.44 0.79 4.09
CA ILE A 2 18.38 0.07 3.35
C ILE A 2 17.96 0.98 2.18
N PRO A 3 17.93 0.50 0.92
CA PRO A 3 17.46 1.31 -0.20
C PRO A 3 15.98 1.68 -0.04
N ARG A 4 15.61 2.86 -0.56
CA ARG A 4 14.25 3.39 -0.47
C ARG A 4 13.73 3.79 -1.84
N LEU A 5 12.45 3.56 -2.07
CA LEU A 5 11.72 4.08 -3.22
C LEU A 5 11.01 5.37 -2.82
N PRO A 6 11.41 6.55 -3.34
CA PRO A 6 10.77 7.82 -3.01
C PRO A 6 9.36 7.91 -3.59
N THR A 7 8.48 8.62 -2.88
CA THR A 7 7.15 8.96 -3.37
C THR A 7 7.14 10.23 -4.20
N THR A 8 8.22 11.03 -4.14
CA THR A 8 8.36 12.38 -4.74
C THR A 8 7.38 13.41 -4.20
N CYS A 9 6.74 13.11 -3.07
CA CYS A 9 5.98 14.07 -2.27
C CYS A 9 6.83 14.46 -1.06
N GLU A 10 7.11 15.76 -0.91
CA GLU A 10 8.09 16.26 0.07
C GLU A 10 7.72 15.85 1.50
N GLY A 11 6.46 16.05 1.91
CA GLY A 11 6.02 15.71 3.26
C GLY A 11 6.09 14.22 3.55
N VAL A 12 5.76 13.38 2.57
CA VAL A 12 5.81 11.91 2.72
C VAL A 12 7.25 11.41 2.77
N ASP A 13 8.12 11.89 1.87
CA ASP A 13 9.51 11.45 1.84
C ASP A 13 10.29 12.00 3.03
N LYS A 14 9.96 13.20 3.55
CA LYS A 14 10.49 13.74 4.80
C LYS A 14 10.11 12.86 5.98
N LEU A 15 8.83 12.48 6.10
CA LEU A 15 8.36 11.59 7.16
C LEU A 15 9.06 10.22 7.14
N LEU A 16 9.35 9.70 5.94
CA LEU A 16 9.90 8.36 5.74
C LEU A 16 11.42 8.32 5.49
N ALA A 17 12.11 9.44 5.70
CA ALA A 17 13.55 9.58 5.46
C ALA A 17 13.99 9.12 4.04
N GLY A 18 13.23 9.53 3.02
CA GLY A 18 13.52 9.31 1.60
C GLY A 18 12.64 8.27 0.91
N GLY A 19 11.58 7.78 1.57
CA GLY A 19 10.54 6.94 0.94
C GLY A 19 10.39 5.54 1.56
N ILE A 20 9.81 4.62 0.79
CA ILE A 20 9.43 3.29 1.28
C ILE A 20 10.64 2.33 1.21
N GLU A 21 10.96 1.68 2.33
CA GLU A 21 12.08 0.74 2.45
C GLU A 21 11.87 -0.52 1.58
N GLN A 22 12.88 -0.85 0.77
CA GLN A 22 12.95 -2.14 0.08
C GLN A 22 13.14 -3.30 1.06
N GLY A 23 12.74 -4.50 0.66
CA GLY A 23 12.89 -5.70 1.50
C GLY A 23 11.87 -5.77 2.64
N THR A 24 10.82 -4.95 2.59
CA THR A 24 9.86 -4.77 3.69
C THR A 24 8.43 -4.62 3.22
N VAL A 25 7.52 -4.88 4.16
CA VAL A 25 6.10 -4.59 4.01
C VAL A 25 5.78 -3.28 4.74
N SER A 26 5.19 -2.34 4.01
CA SER A 26 4.66 -1.07 4.53
C SER A 26 3.14 -1.04 4.40
N LEU A 27 2.45 -0.57 5.45
CA LEU A 27 1.00 -0.45 5.48
C LEU A 27 0.60 1.02 5.51
N VAL A 28 -0.24 1.43 4.55
CA VAL A 28 -0.86 2.76 4.51
C VAL A 28 -2.36 2.61 4.76
N TYR A 29 -2.87 3.30 5.76
CA TYR A 29 -4.27 3.18 6.12
C TYR A 29 -4.95 4.51 6.42
N GLY A 30 -6.28 4.51 6.35
CA GLY A 30 -7.09 5.71 6.59
C GLY A 30 -8.47 5.58 5.98
N GLU A 31 -9.33 6.57 6.23
CA GLU A 31 -10.70 6.60 5.71
C GLU A 31 -10.75 6.66 4.18
N ALA A 32 -11.92 6.38 3.59
CA ALA A 32 -12.15 6.63 2.17
C ALA A 32 -11.85 8.11 1.81
N GLY A 33 -11.13 8.34 0.70
CA GLY A 33 -10.76 9.69 0.23
C GLY A 33 -9.54 10.33 0.92
N THR A 34 -8.83 9.60 1.79
CA THR A 34 -7.58 10.07 2.42
C THR A 34 -6.36 10.06 1.48
N GLY A 35 -6.43 9.37 0.33
CA GLY A 35 -5.36 9.37 -0.68
C GLY A 35 -4.56 8.06 -0.80
N LYS A 36 -4.96 6.98 -0.12
CA LYS A 36 -4.24 5.67 -0.14
C LYS A 36 -3.93 5.16 -1.55
N THR A 37 -4.95 4.99 -2.40
CA THR A 37 -4.79 4.55 -3.79
C THR A 37 -3.94 5.52 -4.60
N SER A 38 -4.07 6.83 -4.35
CA SER A 38 -3.25 7.85 -5.02
C SER A 38 -1.77 7.72 -4.66
N MET A 39 -1.46 7.52 -3.37
CA MET A 39 -0.10 7.26 -2.90
C MET A 39 0.46 5.97 -3.52
N ALA A 40 -0.36 4.91 -3.60
CA ALA A 40 0.04 3.63 -4.20
C ALA A 40 0.33 3.74 -5.71
N LEU A 41 -0.52 4.47 -6.45
CA LEU A 41 -0.31 4.74 -7.88
C LEU A 41 0.90 5.62 -8.12
N GLN A 42 1.11 6.65 -7.30
CA GLN A 42 2.27 7.53 -7.44
C GLN A 42 3.57 6.78 -7.15
N LEU A 43 3.60 5.97 -6.10
CA LEU A 43 4.76 5.11 -5.82
C LEU A 43 5.02 4.13 -6.99
N SER A 44 3.96 3.60 -7.62
CA SER A 44 4.07 2.75 -8.81
C SER A 44 4.68 3.50 -10.00
N ARG A 45 4.25 4.74 -10.24
CA ARG A 45 4.83 5.61 -11.28
C ARG A 45 6.32 5.86 -11.03
N GLU A 46 6.69 6.20 -9.80
CA GLU A 46 8.10 6.44 -9.44
C GLU A 46 8.95 5.17 -9.50
N ALA A 47 8.38 4.00 -9.20
CA ALA A 47 9.04 2.71 -9.39
C ALA A 47 9.35 2.43 -10.87
N ILE A 48 8.39 2.69 -11.77
CA ILE A 48 8.56 2.50 -13.22
C ILE A 48 9.63 3.45 -13.76
N LYS A 49 9.60 4.72 -13.35
CA LYS A 49 10.60 5.73 -13.77
C LYS A 49 12.00 5.40 -13.27
N SER A 50 12.12 4.95 -12.02
CA SER A 50 13.40 4.63 -11.39
C SER A 50 14.00 3.31 -11.91
N TYR A 51 13.14 2.40 -12.39
CA TYR A 51 13.53 1.08 -12.86
C TYR A 51 12.85 0.73 -14.21
N PRO A 52 13.28 1.35 -15.33
CA PRO A 52 12.61 1.20 -16.64
C PRO A 52 12.51 -0.24 -17.16
N ASP A 53 13.46 -1.09 -16.78
CA ASP A 53 13.50 -2.52 -17.16
C ASP A 53 12.67 -3.42 -16.23
N HIS A 54 12.05 -2.88 -15.20
CA HIS A 54 11.28 -3.63 -14.21
C HIS A 54 9.77 -3.40 -14.41
N VAL A 55 8.98 -4.27 -13.79
CA VAL A 55 7.52 -4.14 -13.72
C VAL A 55 7.07 -3.87 -12.29
N VAL A 56 5.88 -3.28 -12.17
CA VAL A 56 5.17 -3.14 -10.91
C VAL A 56 3.99 -4.11 -10.90
N LEU A 57 3.87 -4.92 -9.85
CA LEU A 57 2.69 -5.76 -9.65
C LEU A 57 1.68 -4.99 -8.80
N PHE A 58 0.50 -4.74 -9.34
CA PHE A 58 -0.55 -3.98 -8.64
C PHE A 58 -1.79 -4.85 -8.45
N VAL A 59 -2.01 -5.33 -7.23
CA VAL A 59 -3.21 -6.06 -6.86
C VAL A 59 -4.33 -5.07 -6.56
N ASP A 60 -5.35 -5.08 -7.40
CA ASP A 60 -6.56 -4.26 -7.31
C ASP A 60 -7.74 -5.14 -6.86
N THR A 61 -8.27 -4.86 -5.67
CA THR A 61 -9.34 -5.66 -5.05
C THR A 61 -10.70 -4.94 -5.00
N GLU A 62 -10.73 -3.62 -5.21
CA GLU A 62 -11.95 -2.80 -5.11
C GLU A 62 -12.33 -2.08 -6.43
N GLY A 63 -11.50 -2.19 -7.47
CA GLY A 63 -11.77 -1.60 -8.78
C GLY A 63 -11.10 -0.23 -8.92
N LEU A 64 -9.90 -0.22 -9.47
CA LEU A 64 -9.14 0.99 -9.74
C LEU A 64 -9.77 1.80 -10.88
N SER A 65 -9.95 3.10 -10.65
CA SER A 65 -10.38 4.06 -11.68
C SER A 65 -9.27 4.30 -12.71
N ILE A 66 -9.59 4.08 -13.99
CA ILE A 66 -8.71 4.41 -15.12
C ILE A 66 -8.42 5.91 -15.14
N GLU A 67 -9.43 6.75 -14.88
CA GLU A 67 -9.24 8.20 -14.83
C GLU A 67 -8.17 8.59 -13.79
N ARG A 68 -8.26 8.02 -12.58
CA ARG A 68 -7.28 8.31 -11.53
C ARG A 68 -5.88 7.82 -11.89
N MET A 69 -5.79 6.64 -12.51
CA MET A 69 -4.53 6.11 -13.02
C MET A 69 -3.92 7.06 -14.05
N THR A 70 -4.68 7.48 -15.06
CA THR A 70 -4.23 8.40 -16.11
C THR A 70 -3.78 9.73 -15.55
N GLN A 71 -4.55 10.32 -14.61
CA GLN A 71 -4.18 11.59 -13.97
C GLN A 71 -2.83 11.52 -13.24
N ILE A 72 -2.55 10.42 -12.54
CA ILE A 72 -1.30 10.26 -11.78
C ILE A 72 -0.14 9.87 -12.69
N PHE A 73 -0.35 8.92 -13.61
CA PHE A 73 0.70 8.43 -14.48
C PHE A 73 1.14 9.47 -15.51
N GLY A 74 0.22 10.29 -16.02
CA GLY A 74 0.50 11.21 -17.11
C GLY A 74 1.10 10.47 -18.30
N ASP A 75 2.29 10.88 -18.73
CA ASP A 75 3.02 10.27 -19.85
C ASP A 75 3.87 9.04 -19.44
N CYS A 76 3.82 8.60 -18.18
CA CYS A 76 4.53 7.41 -17.74
C CYS A 76 3.99 6.16 -18.43
N ASP A 77 4.87 5.22 -18.78
CA ASP A 77 4.52 3.96 -19.44
C ASP A 77 3.70 3.05 -18.50
N ALA A 78 2.37 3.16 -18.60
CA ALA A 78 1.44 2.35 -17.81
C ALA A 78 1.48 0.86 -18.18
N SER A 79 2.10 0.45 -19.30
CA SER A 79 2.22 -0.97 -19.67
C SER A 79 3.11 -1.77 -18.69
N LYS A 80 3.95 -1.08 -17.92
CA LYS A 80 4.78 -1.65 -16.85
C LYS A 80 4.01 -1.87 -15.54
N LEU A 81 2.77 -1.38 -15.44
CA LEU A 81 1.88 -1.63 -14.31
C LEU A 81 1.04 -2.88 -14.57
N LEU A 82 1.48 -4.03 -14.07
CA LEU A 82 0.78 -5.29 -14.24
C LEU A 82 -0.33 -5.43 -13.19
N MET A 83 -1.56 -5.21 -13.63
CA MET A 83 -2.74 -5.36 -12.76
C MET A 83 -3.08 -6.82 -12.49
N ILE A 84 -3.36 -7.11 -11.23
CA ILE A 84 -3.84 -8.40 -10.73
C ILE A 84 -5.18 -8.15 -10.05
N ARG A 85 -6.24 -8.83 -10.49
CA ARG A 85 -7.58 -8.70 -9.93
C ARG A 85 -8.09 -10.05 -9.43
N PRO A 86 -7.80 -10.40 -8.18
CA PRO A 86 -8.24 -11.68 -7.65
C PRO A 86 -9.75 -11.68 -7.38
N SER A 87 -10.34 -12.86 -7.49
CA SER A 87 -11.73 -13.14 -7.14
C SER A 87 -11.89 -13.61 -5.68
N SER A 88 -10.79 -14.04 -5.05
CA SER A 88 -10.76 -14.57 -3.68
C SER A 88 -9.35 -14.49 -3.09
N LEU A 89 -9.21 -14.80 -1.79
CA LEU A 89 -7.89 -14.84 -1.14
C LEU A 89 -6.97 -15.94 -1.68
N SER A 90 -7.51 -17.14 -1.96
CA SER A 90 -6.75 -18.22 -2.60
C SER A 90 -6.31 -17.85 -4.02
N ASP A 91 -7.18 -17.15 -4.75
CA ASP A 91 -6.87 -16.64 -6.09
C ASP A 91 -5.78 -15.55 -6.04
N LEU A 92 -5.79 -14.68 -5.02
CA LEU A 92 -4.70 -13.71 -4.78
C LEU A 92 -3.36 -14.42 -4.64
N HIS A 93 -3.29 -15.46 -3.80
CA HIS A 93 -2.04 -16.21 -3.64
C HIS A 93 -1.55 -16.80 -4.97
N GLN A 94 -2.44 -17.50 -5.68
CA GLN A 94 -2.09 -18.17 -6.92
C GLN A 94 -1.66 -17.18 -8.02
N THR A 95 -2.43 -16.11 -8.21
CA THR A 95 -2.17 -15.11 -9.26
C THR A 95 -0.92 -14.29 -8.98
N LEU A 96 -0.71 -13.88 -7.72
CA LEU A 96 0.48 -13.14 -7.33
C LEU A 96 1.74 -14.01 -7.50
N THR A 97 1.73 -15.23 -6.97
CA THR A 97 2.86 -16.16 -7.10
C THR A 97 3.17 -16.47 -8.57
N GLY A 98 2.15 -16.76 -9.38
CA GLY A 98 2.35 -16.99 -10.82
C GLY A 98 2.94 -15.78 -11.55
N LYS A 99 2.60 -14.55 -11.15
CA LYS A 99 3.20 -13.33 -11.72
C LYS A 99 4.65 -13.12 -11.29
N LEU A 100 4.96 -13.45 -10.04
CA LEU A 100 6.32 -13.40 -9.52
C LEU A 100 7.24 -14.40 -10.22
N GLU A 101 6.74 -15.59 -10.54
CA GLU A 101 7.48 -16.61 -11.30
C GLU A 101 7.68 -16.24 -12.78
N GLN A 102 6.80 -15.41 -13.34
CA GLN A 102 6.90 -14.93 -14.73
C GLN A 102 7.82 -13.73 -14.91
N HIS A 103 8.16 -13.04 -13.83
CA HIS A 103 8.85 -11.75 -13.89
C HIS A 103 9.95 -11.65 -12.83
N ASP A 104 11.20 -11.78 -13.28
CA ASP A 104 12.38 -11.69 -12.38
C ASP A 104 12.76 -10.25 -12.00
N LYS A 105 12.26 -9.25 -12.75
CA LYS A 105 12.56 -7.83 -12.57
C LYS A 105 11.35 -7.07 -12.05
N ILE A 106 11.19 -7.03 -10.74
CA ILE A 106 10.09 -6.34 -10.07
C ILE A 106 10.65 -5.20 -9.23
N SER A 107 10.07 -4.00 -9.37
CA SER A 107 10.49 -2.81 -8.62
C SER A 107 9.55 -2.43 -7.48
N LEU A 108 8.31 -2.94 -7.49
CA LEU A 108 7.30 -2.70 -6.46
C LEU A 108 6.18 -3.75 -6.55
N VAL A 109 5.68 -4.17 -5.39
CA VAL A 109 4.40 -4.87 -5.27
C VAL A 109 3.44 -4.02 -4.45
N VAL A 110 2.24 -3.81 -4.97
CA VAL A 110 1.15 -3.10 -4.29
C VAL A 110 -0.03 -4.03 -4.06
N VAL A 111 -0.63 -3.96 -2.87
CA VAL A 111 -1.92 -4.58 -2.56
C VAL A 111 -2.93 -3.52 -2.12
N ASP A 112 -3.79 -3.10 -3.04
CA ASP A 112 -4.83 -2.09 -2.83
C ASP A 112 -6.22 -2.69 -3.05
N THR A 113 -7.00 -3.01 -2.02
CA THR A 113 -6.73 -2.96 -0.58
C THR A 113 -6.75 -4.37 0.03
N ILE A 114 -5.95 -4.58 1.08
CA ILE A 114 -5.80 -5.88 1.76
C ILE A 114 -7.09 -6.36 2.43
N ASN A 115 -7.95 -5.44 2.84
CA ASN A 115 -9.10 -5.77 3.68
C ASN A 115 -10.39 -6.06 2.88
N ALA A 116 -10.39 -5.95 1.55
CA ALA A 116 -11.56 -6.19 0.72
C ALA A 116 -12.21 -7.57 0.98
N TYR A 117 -11.42 -8.64 1.01
CA TYR A 117 -11.92 -10.01 1.22
C TYR A 117 -12.19 -10.38 2.68
N VAL A 118 -11.72 -9.57 3.64
CA VAL A 118 -11.86 -9.82 5.08
C VAL A 118 -12.98 -8.98 5.69
N ARG A 119 -13.43 -7.94 4.99
CA ARG A 119 -14.47 -6.99 5.43
C ARG A 119 -15.79 -7.69 5.78
N LEU A 120 -16.31 -8.53 4.89
CA LEU A 120 -17.60 -9.20 5.07
C LEU A 120 -17.55 -10.33 6.10
N SER A 121 -16.41 -11.01 6.22
CA SER A 121 -16.21 -12.10 7.17
C SER A 121 -15.99 -11.59 8.60
N TYR A 122 -15.38 -10.42 8.78
CA TYR A 122 -15.07 -9.87 10.09
C TYR A 122 -16.31 -9.53 10.92
N MET A 123 -17.31 -8.89 10.30
CA MET A 123 -18.57 -8.56 10.97
C MET A 123 -19.32 -9.79 11.50
N LYS A 124 -18.99 -10.99 10.99
CA LYS A 124 -19.67 -12.24 11.35
C LYS A 124 -18.79 -13.18 12.18
N ASN A 125 -17.47 -13.20 11.99
CA ASN A 125 -16.55 -14.14 12.65
C ASN A 125 -15.10 -13.63 12.72
N LYS A 126 -14.71 -13.13 13.90
CA LYS A 126 -13.35 -12.62 14.18
C LYS A 126 -12.24 -13.65 13.94
N ALA A 127 -12.46 -14.92 14.31
CA ALA A 127 -11.46 -15.98 14.18
C ALA A 127 -11.15 -16.31 12.71
N ARG A 128 -12.19 -16.33 11.84
CA ARG A 128 -12.02 -16.52 10.40
C ARG A 128 -11.17 -15.42 9.79
N SER A 129 -11.46 -14.16 10.13
CA SER A 129 -10.70 -13.01 9.64
C SER A 129 -9.24 -13.04 10.10
N SER A 130 -8.97 -13.42 11.36
CA SER A 130 -7.59 -13.58 11.84
C SER A 130 -6.81 -14.64 11.07
N ARG A 131 -7.45 -15.76 10.70
CA ARG A 131 -6.82 -16.79 9.85
C ARG A 131 -6.52 -16.26 8.44
N GLN A 132 -7.44 -15.50 7.85
CA GLN A 132 -7.22 -14.87 6.53
C GLN A 132 -6.05 -13.90 6.56
N PHE A 133 -5.92 -13.07 7.61
CA PHE A 133 -4.75 -12.20 7.76
C PHE A 133 -3.46 -12.99 7.95
N LEU A 134 -3.49 -14.08 8.72
CA LEU A 134 -2.33 -14.94 8.90
C LEU A 134 -1.88 -15.56 7.57
N GLU A 135 -2.83 -16.06 6.77
CA GLU A 135 -2.58 -16.58 5.43
C GLU A 135 -1.93 -15.50 4.53
N MET A 136 -2.50 -14.29 4.48
CA MET A 136 -1.88 -13.16 3.75
C MET A 136 -0.47 -12.85 4.23
N THR A 137 -0.23 -12.90 5.55
CA THR A 137 1.11 -12.63 6.09
C THR A 137 2.13 -13.68 5.68
N SER A 138 1.72 -14.96 5.60
CA SER A 138 2.60 -16.04 5.16
C SER A 138 3.02 -15.91 3.69
N ILE A 139 2.22 -15.20 2.89
CA ILE A 139 2.50 -14.91 1.48
C ILE A 139 3.39 -13.68 1.36
N LEU A 140 3.00 -12.56 1.97
CA LEU A 140 3.66 -11.27 1.74
C LEU A 140 5.02 -11.16 2.45
N GLN A 141 5.21 -11.87 3.57
CA GLN A 141 6.47 -11.79 4.31
C GLN A 141 7.66 -12.35 3.54
N PRO A 142 7.62 -13.59 3.03
CA PRO A 142 8.76 -14.13 2.28
C PRO A 142 9.00 -13.39 0.97
N LEU A 143 7.95 -12.83 0.37
CA LEU A 143 8.07 -12.00 -0.84
C LEU A 143 8.84 -10.72 -0.59
N ALA A 144 8.51 -10.01 0.49
CA ALA A 144 9.25 -8.81 0.87
C ALA A 144 10.67 -9.15 1.34
N GLU A 145 10.88 -10.23 2.09
CA GLU A 145 12.22 -10.55 2.63
C GLU A 145 13.19 -11.09 1.56
N LYS A 146 12.68 -11.80 0.54
CA LYS A 146 13.49 -12.33 -0.58
C LYS A 146 13.57 -11.37 -1.76
N GLY A 147 12.56 -10.52 -1.93
CA GLY A 147 12.52 -9.52 -2.98
C GLY A 147 13.28 -8.28 -2.54
N ASP A 148 14.28 -7.85 -3.30
CA ASP A 148 14.95 -6.56 -3.11
C ASP A 148 14.07 -5.37 -3.59
N TYR A 149 12.75 -5.45 -3.36
CA TYR A 149 11.75 -4.45 -3.72
C TYR A 149 10.82 -4.14 -2.54
N PRO A 150 10.14 -2.98 -2.53
CA PRO A 150 9.17 -2.65 -1.50
C PRO A 150 7.84 -3.39 -1.74
N VAL A 151 7.15 -3.75 -0.66
CA VAL A 151 5.76 -4.19 -0.70
C VAL A 151 4.89 -3.16 0.02
N LEU A 152 4.00 -2.50 -0.72
CA LEU A 152 3.04 -1.55 -0.17
C LEU A 152 1.67 -2.18 -0.06
N ILE A 153 1.08 -2.13 1.12
CA ILE A 153 -0.28 -2.58 1.38
C ILE A 153 -1.13 -1.37 1.75
N THR A 154 -2.32 -1.26 1.18
CA THR A 154 -3.30 -0.27 1.65
C THR A 154 -4.39 -0.93 2.48
N ALA A 155 -5.01 -0.14 3.34
CA ALA A 155 -6.21 -0.56 4.03
C ALA A 155 -7.16 0.58 4.41
N GLN A 156 -8.46 0.33 4.29
CA GLN A 156 -9.48 1.26 4.80
C GLN A 156 -9.69 1.08 6.31
N VAL A 157 -9.85 2.19 7.05
CA VAL A 157 -10.40 2.15 8.42
C VAL A 157 -11.91 2.10 8.38
N TYR A 158 -12.51 1.51 9.41
CA TYR A 158 -13.95 1.52 9.61
C TYR A 158 -14.24 2.10 10.98
N GLU A 159 -15.23 2.97 11.04
CA GLU A 159 -15.75 3.48 12.29
C GLU A 159 -16.68 2.43 12.90
N LYS A 160 -16.41 2.03 14.14
CA LYS A 160 -17.34 1.25 14.94
C LYS A 160 -17.42 1.87 16.33
N ASP A 161 -18.63 2.17 16.78
CA ASP A 161 -18.91 2.69 18.13
C ASP A 161 -18.10 3.96 18.47
N GLY A 162 -17.82 4.81 17.47
CA GLY A 162 -17.03 6.04 17.62
C GLY A 162 -15.51 5.84 17.66
N GLU A 163 -15.02 4.59 17.61
CA GLU A 163 -13.61 4.29 17.43
C GLU A 163 -13.29 4.10 15.93
N ILE A 164 -12.44 4.98 15.40
CA ILE A 164 -11.86 4.84 14.06
C ILE A 164 -10.65 3.92 14.20
N GLY A 165 -10.88 2.64 13.94
CA GLY A 165 -9.85 1.62 14.00
C GLY A 165 -9.70 0.95 12.64
N PRO A 166 -8.50 0.83 12.09
CA PRO A 166 -8.31 -0.15 11.04
C PRO A 166 -8.54 -1.55 11.60
N TYR A 167 -9.32 -2.37 10.91
CA TYR A 167 -9.37 -3.78 11.25
C TYR A 167 -8.13 -4.50 10.71
N PHE A 168 -7.05 -4.43 11.46
CA PHE A 168 -5.82 -5.19 11.22
C PHE A 168 -5.78 -6.36 12.19
N GLY A 169 -5.77 -7.59 11.67
CA GLY A 169 -5.35 -8.72 12.50
C GLY A 169 -3.95 -8.43 13.08
N LYS A 170 -3.70 -8.81 14.35
CA LYS A 170 -2.39 -8.60 15.00
C LYS A 170 -1.22 -9.06 14.12
N SER A 171 -1.38 -10.17 13.41
CA SER A 171 -0.39 -10.71 12.47
C SER A 171 0.03 -9.71 11.40
N LEU A 172 -0.92 -8.96 10.82
CA LEU A 172 -0.63 -7.97 9.79
C LEU A 172 0.20 -6.80 10.36
N MET A 173 -0.11 -6.36 11.58
CA MET A 173 0.68 -5.32 12.25
C MET A 173 2.10 -5.77 12.60
N HIS A 174 2.30 -7.04 12.93
CA HIS A 174 3.64 -7.59 13.18
C HIS A 174 4.47 -7.73 11.91
N LEU A 175 3.83 -8.11 10.80
CA LEU A 175 4.46 -8.17 9.47
C LEU A 175 5.01 -6.81 9.04
N CYS A 176 4.17 -5.77 9.12
CA CYS A 176 4.51 -4.45 8.59
C CYS A 176 5.65 -3.81 9.40
N LYS A 177 6.73 -3.42 8.73
CA LYS A 177 7.87 -2.71 9.36
C LYS A 177 7.59 -1.22 9.48
N THR A 178 6.78 -0.71 8.56
CA THR A 178 6.31 0.68 8.54
C THR A 178 4.79 0.69 8.50
N ILE A 179 4.16 1.49 9.38
CA ILE A 179 2.71 1.70 9.40
C ILE A 179 2.45 3.19 9.36
N ILE A 180 1.62 3.60 8.41
CA ILE A 180 1.32 4.99 8.06
C ILE A 180 -0.19 5.20 8.15
N HIS A 181 -0.61 6.25 8.84
CA HIS A 181 -1.99 6.69 8.93
C HIS A 181 -2.19 7.96 8.09
N LEU A 182 -3.16 7.94 7.17
CA LEU A 182 -3.59 9.09 6.39
C LEU A 182 -4.89 9.64 6.95
N GLU A 183 -4.93 10.94 7.20
CA GLU A 183 -6.06 11.63 7.83
C GLU A 183 -6.53 12.80 6.95
N LYS A 184 -7.85 13.01 6.88
CA LYS A 184 -8.40 14.23 6.29
C LYS A 184 -8.20 15.39 7.24
N THR A 185 -7.91 16.57 6.68
CA THR A 185 -7.95 17.82 7.44
C THR A 185 -9.25 18.56 7.18
N LYS A 186 -9.46 19.68 7.89
CA LYS A 186 -10.56 20.60 7.61
C LYS A 186 -10.36 21.37 6.29
N THR A 187 -9.12 21.45 5.81
CA THR A 187 -8.77 22.13 4.57
C THR A 187 -8.92 21.16 3.41
N ALA A 188 -9.68 21.56 2.38
CA ALA A 188 -9.88 20.74 1.19
C ALA A 188 -8.53 20.38 0.53
N GLY A 189 -8.39 19.15 0.05
CA GLY A 189 -7.14 18.64 -0.55
C GLY A 189 -6.03 18.31 0.46
N LEU A 190 -5.85 19.11 1.50
CA LEU A 190 -4.82 18.89 2.53
C LEU A 190 -5.10 17.63 3.36
N ARG A 191 -4.06 16.83 3.57
CA ARG A 191 -4.06 15.58 4.33
C ARG A 191 -2.90 15.60 5.32
N HIS A 192 -3.11 14.96 6.48
CA HIS A 192 -2.00 14.61 7.36
C HIS A 192 -1.54 13.20 7.06
N ILE A 193 -0.23 12.99 7.05
CA ILE A 193 0.41 11.68 7.06
C ILE A 193 1.11 11.50 8.42
N ARG A 194 0.78 10.42 9.12
CA ARG A 194 1.27 10.14 10.47
C ARG A 194 1.97 8.80 10.52
N LEU A 195 3.18 8.78 11.07
CA LEU A 195 3.95 7.56 11.25
C LEU A 195 3.51 6.84 12.51
N LYS A 196 2.87 5.68 12.38
CA LYS A 196 2.38 4.89 13.52
C LYS A 196 3.37 3.84 14.01
N LYS A 197 4.24 3.38 13.12
CA LYS A 197 5.29 2.40 13.41
C LYS A 197 6.41 2.57 12.41
N HIS A 198 7.63 2.55 12.90
CA HIS A 198 8.83 2.43 12.08
C HIS A 198 9.94 1.77 12.90
N ARG A 199 10.88 1.07 12.25
CA ARG A 199 11.97 0.39 12.97
C ARG A 199 12.96 1.34 13.65
N SER A 200 13.06 2.58 13.17
CA SER A 200 14.15 3.52 13.49
C SER A 200 13.76 4.99 13.48
N LEU A 201 12.53 5.33 13.11
CA LEU A 201 12.05 6.71 13.07
C LEU A 201 11.07 6.90 14.23
N PRO A 202 10.99 8.11 14.82
CA PRO A 202 10.09 8.38 15.93
C PRO A 202 8.63 8.15 15.52
N GLU A 203 7.90 7.39 16.33
CA GLU A 203 6.47 7.19 16.15
C GLU A 203 5.68 8.47 16.46
N GLU A 204 4.46 8.55 15.94
CA GLU A 204 3.52 9.67 16.07
C GLU A 204 3.98 10.99 15.45
N THR A 205 5.06 11.01 14.67
CA THR A 205 5.41 12.15 13.83
C THR A 205 4.38 12.36 12.73
N VAL A 206 4.17 13.62 12.38
CA VAL A 206 3.18 14.06 11.39
C VAL A 206 3.85 15.00 10.41
N GLU A 207 3.56 14.79 9.13
CA GLU A 207 3.81 15.75 8.06
C GLU A 207 2.51 15.92 7.27
N ASP A 208 2.50 16.90 6.37
CA ASP A 208 1.36 17.22 5.53
C ASP A 208 1.65 16.91 4.06
N PHE A 209 0.59 16.62 3.30
CA PHE A 209 0.63 16.59 1.84
C PHE A 209 -0.72 17.04 1.28
N VAL A 210 -0.72 17.45 0.02
CA VAL A 210 -1.92 17.85 -0.72
C VAL A 210 -2.30 16.77 -1.71
N LEU A 211 -3.55 16.34 -1.67
CA LEU A 211 -4.12 15.46 -2.67
C LEU A 211 -4.63 16.28 -3.86
N THR A 212 -3.98 16.15 -5.01
CA THR A 212 -4.29 16.88 -6.25
C THR A 212 -4.73 15.91 -7.36
N ASN A 213 -5.02 16.46 -8.55
CA ASN A 213 -5.24 15.65 -9.74
C ASN A 213 -3.97 14.89 -10.13
N ASN A 214 -2.78 15.45 -9.94
CA ASN A 214 -1.52 14.80 -10.34
C ASN A 214 -1.01 13.74 -9.35
N GLY A 215 -1.70 13.57 -8.22
CA GLY A 215 -1.34 12.60 -7.19
C GLY A 215 -1.32 13.22 -5.80
N ILE A 216 -0.24 12.96 -5.06
CA ILE A 216 0.13 13.56 -3.79
C ILE A 216 1.30 14.51 -4.01
N GLU A 217 1.22 15.70 -3.42
CA GLU A 217 2.20 16.79 -3.53
C GLU A 217 2.60 17.29 -2.15
#